data_AF-A0A965RK49-F1
#
_entry.id   AF-A0A965RK49-F1
#
_cell.length_a   1.000
_cell.length_b   1.000
_cell.length_c   1.000
_cell.angle_alpha   90.00
_cell.angle_beta   90.00
_cell.angle_gamma   90.00
#
_symmetry.space_group_name_H-M   'P 1'
#
loop_
_entity.id
_entity.type
_entity.pdbx_description
1 polymer ?
#
loop_
_entity_poly.entity_id
_entity_poly.type
_entity_poly.pdbx_seq_one_letter_code
_entity_poly.pdbx_strand_id
1 'polypeptide(L)' 'MSMMKIRMSRAYAAYKKGEVVELPERQAESLIAWEYATRVTDAEKPLLDKPGEEPTENSKRRRKTP' A
#
# COMPACT_ATOMS: atom_id res chain seq x y z
N MET A 1 15.48 -11.90 -12.26
CA MET A 1 15.47 -10.44 -11.98
C MET A 1 14.30 -10.19 -11.04
N SER A 2 14.56 -9.69 -9.84
CA SER A 2 13.48 -9.34 -8.89
C SER A 2 12.82 -8.04 -9.30
N MET A 3 11.49 -8.02 -9.35
CA MET A 3 10.69 -6.82 -9.59
C MET A 3 10.06 -6.35 -8.29
N MET A 4 9.91 -5.03 -8.16
CA MET A 4 9.47 -4.37 -6.95
C MET A 4 8.46 -3.29 -7.31
N LYS A 5 7.35 -3.26 -6.58
CA LYS A 5 6.35 -2.22 -6.69
C LYS A 5 6.74 -1.02 -5.82
N ILE A 6 6.75 0.15 -6.43
CA ILE A 6 6.99 1.42 -5.75
C ILE A 6 5.90 2.42 -6.14
N ARG A 7 5.57 3.32 -5.21
CA ARG A 7 4.66 4.44 -5.45
C ARG A 7 5.49 5.69 -5.65
N MET A 8 5.32 6.35 -6.77
CA MET A 8 6.01 7.60 -7.06
C MET A 8 5.51 8.71 -6.12
N SER A 9 6.40 9.27 -5.33
CA SER A 9 6.13 10.43 -4.46
C SER A 9 6.29 11.75 -5.23
N ARG A 10 7.04 11.72 -6.34
CA ARG A 10 7.26 12.84 -7.27
C ARG A 10 7.17 12.37 -8.71
N ALA A 11 6.87 13.28 -9.64
CA ALA A 11 6.94 12.97 -11.06
C ALA A 11 8.41 12.77 -11.47
N TYR A 12 8.69 11.69 -12.20
CA TYR A 12 10.04 11.36 -12.66
C TYR A 12 9.99 10.70 -14.04
N ALA A 13 10.68 11.28 -15.02
CA ALA A 13 10.65 10.83 -16.42
C ALA A 13 9.20 10.68 -16.94
N ALA A 14 8.79 9.45 -17.27
CA ALA A 14 7.44 9.14 -17.77
C ALA A 14 6.40 8.91 -16.65
N TYR A 15 6.83 8.84 -15.39
CA TYR A 15 5.97 8.47 -14.27
C TYR A 15 5.38 9.67 -13.56
N LYS A 16 4.09 9.60 -13.22
CA LYS A 16 3.38 10.67 -12.51
C LYS A 16 3.47 10.50 -11.00
N LYS A 17 3.36 11.62 -10.27
CA LYS A 17 3.22 11.60 -8.81
C LYS A 17 1.97 10.82 -8.40
N GLY A 18 2.12 9.92 -7.43
CA GLY A 18 1.08 9.05 -6.89
C GLY A 18 0.89 7.74 -7.67
N GLU A 19 1.53 7.60 -8.83
CA GLU A 19 1.44 6.41 -9.68
C GLU A 19 2.22 5.24 -9.05
N VAL A 20 1.64 4.04 -9.09
CA VAL A 20 2.30 2.82 -8.64
C VAL A 20 2.87 2.11 -9.84
N VAL A 21 4.18 1.89 -9.82
CA VAL A 21 4.92 1.28 -10.93
C VAL A 21 5.71 0.08 -10.44
N GLU A 22 5.86 -0.92 -11.30
CA GLU A 22 6.66 -2.10 -11.04
C GLU A 22 7.97 -1.99 -11.82
N LEU A 23 9.09 -1.95 -11.08
CA LEU A 23 10.43 -1.74 -11.63
C LEU A 23 11.41 -2.79 -11.12
N PRO A 24 12.55 -3.00 -11.80
CA PRO A 24 13.62 -3.83 -11.27
C PRO A 24 14.09 -3.31 -9.90
N GLU A 25 14.36 -4.23 -8.97
CA GLU A 25 14.71 -3.92 -7.57
C GLU A 25 15.83 -2.86 -7.46
N ARG A 26 16.93 -3.02 -8.20
CA ARG A 26 18.04 -2.04 -8.26
C ARG A 26 17.58 -0.61 -8.58
N GLN A 27 16.67 -0.47 -9.54
CA GLN A 27 16.16 0.83 -9.98
C GLN A 27 15.16 1.40 -8.98
N ALA A 28 14.30 0.54 -8.43
CA ALA A 28 13.39 0.89 -7.36
C ALA A 28 14.12 1.38 -6.10
N GLU A 29 15.16 0.68 -5.67
CA GLU A 29 16.01 1.08 -4.54
C GLU A 29 16.68 2.44 -4.76
N SER A 30 17.16 2.70 -5.99
CA SER A 30 17.74 4.01 -6.34
C SER A 30 16.72 5.13 -6.23
N LEU A 31 15.49 4.91 -6.71
CA LEU A 31 14.41 5.90 -6.63
C LEU A 31 13.91 6.14 -5.20
N ILE A 32 13.94 5.10 -4.36
CA ILE A 32 13.63 5.20 -2.93
C ILE A 32 14.72 5.99 -2.20
N ALA A 33 16.00 5.67 -2.46
CA ALA A 33 17.14 6.36 -1.86
C ALA A 33 17.19 7.86 -2.21
N TRP A 34 16.67 8.24 -3.38
CA TRP A 34 16.55 9.64 -3.80
C TRP A 34 15.23 10.31 -3.37
N GLU A 35 14.40 9.64 -2.57
CA GLU A 35 13.09 10.13 -2.11
C GLU A 35 12.09 10.46 -3.25
N TYR A 36 12.29 9.90 -4.44
CA TYR A 36 11.35 10.04 -5.56
C TYR A 36 10.17 9.08 -5.46
N ALA A 37 10.34 7.95 -4.80
CA ALA A 37 9.34 6.91 -4.65
C ALA A 37 9.40 6.24 -3.28
N THR A 38 8.31 5.58 -2.90
CA THR A 38 8.20 4.79 -1.66
C THR A 38 7.93 3.34 -2.01
N ARG A 39 8.54 2.40 -1.28
CA ARG A 39 8.25 0.97 -1.44
C ARG A 39 6.76 0.73 -1.19
N VAL A 40 6.11 -0.03 -2.06
CA VAL A 40 4.76 -0.53 -1.82
C VAL A 40 4.92 -1.97 -1.37
N THR A 41 4.84 -2.20 -0.06
CA THR A 41 4.66 -3.55 0.47
C THR A 41 3.17 -3.81 0.66
N ASP A 42 2.71 -5.01 0.32
CA ASP A 42 1.32 -5.45 0.60
C ASP A 42 1.00 -5.43 2.11
N ALA A 43 2.04 -5.37 2.95
CA ALA A 43 1.96 -5.19 4.40
C ALA A 43 1.61 -3.75 4.82
N GLU A 44 1.77 -2.76 3.95
CA GLU A 44 1.30 -1.40 4.16
C GLU A 44 -0.15 -1.26 3.66
N LYS A 45 -1.06 -1.98 4.32
CA LYS A 45 -2.39 -1.42 4.58
C LYS A 45 -2.15 -0.02 5.15
N PRO A 46 -2.84 1.02 4.65
CA PRO A 46 -2.68 2.36 5.19
C PRO A 46 -3.03 2.32 6.68
N LEU A 47 -2.04 2.42 7.56
CA LEU A 47 -2.24 2.67 8.99
C LEU A 47 -2.66 4.14 9.23
N LEU A 48 -3.17 4.81 8.20
CA LEU A 48 -3.63 6.19 8.19
C LEU A 48 -5.16 6.31 8.05
N ASP A 49 -5.90 5.22 8.29
CA ASP A 49 -7.34 5.28 8.53
C ASP A 49 -7.62 5.06 10.01
N LYS A 50 -7.48 6.13 10.79
CA LYS A 50 -8.23 6.36 12.03
C LYS A 50 -8.49 7.87 12.12
N PRO A 51 -9.72 8.30 12.39
CA PRO A 51 -10.51 7.74 13.50
C PRO A 51 -11.98 7.45 13.15
N GLY A 52 -12.44 6.24 13.41
CA GLY A 52 -13.89 5.94 13.45
C GLY A 52 -14.23 4.56 12.88
N GLU A 53 -15.18 3.88 13.53
CA GLU A 53 -15.76 2.58 13.18
C GLU A 53 -14.82 1.36 13.17
N GLU A 54 -15.03 0.25 13.88
CA GLU A 54 -15.92 -0.21 14.95
C GLU A 54 -15.39 -1.63 15.25
N PRO A 55 -14.98 -2.01 16.48
CA PRO A 55 -14.81 -3.42 16.79
C PRO A 55 -16.13 -3.95 17.34
N THR A 56 -17.05 -4.35 16.47
CA THR A 56 -18.07 -5.33 16.86
C THR A 56 -18.02 -6.52 15.92
N GLU A 57 -17.12 -7.42 16.30
CA GLU A 57 -17.25 -8.86 16.06
C GLU A 57 -18.61 -9.31 16.62
N ASN A 58 -19.67 -9.25 15.80
CA ASN A 58 -20.87 -10.02 16.04
C ASN A 58 -21.02 -11.07 14.96
N SER A 59 -20.12 -12.05 15.02
CA SER A 59 -20.28 -13.34 14.35
C SER A 59 -21.48 -14.08 14.93
N LYS A 60 -22.64 -13.86 14.28
CA LYS A 60 -23.46 -14.91 13.65
C LYS A 60 -23.75 -16.17 14.48
N ARG A 61 -25.06 -16.44 14.64
CA ARG A 61 -25.79 -17.71 14.91
C ARG A 61 -26.43 -17.69 16.31
N ARG A 62 -27.70 -18.04 16.50
CA ARG A 62 -28.65 -18.82 15.70
C ARG A 62 -30.05 -18.68 16.33
N ARG A 63 -31.09 -18.76 15.51
CA ARG A 63 -32.51 -18.95 15.90
C ARG A 63 -32.68 -20.02 16.99
N LYS A 64 -33.53 -19.78 18.00
CA LYS A 64 -34.91 -20.33 18.13
C LYS A 64 -35.45 -20.09 19.56
N THR A 65 -36.72 -19.69 19.60
CA THR A 65 -37.70 -19.76 20.69
C THR A 65 -37.75 -21.14 21.38
N PRO A 66 -38.23 -21.21 22.63
CA PRO A 66 -39.68 -21.18 22.93
C PRO A 66 -40.14 -19.94 23.69
#